data_AF-S3LCF6-F1
#
_entry.id   AF-S3LCF6-F1
#
_cell.length_a   1.000
_cell.length_b   1.000
_cell.length_c   1.000
_cell.angle_alpha   90.00
_cell.angle_beta   90.00
_cell.angle_gamma   90.00
#
_symmetry.space_group_name_H-M   'P 1'
#
loop_
_entity.id
_entity.type
_entity.pdbx_description
1 polymer ?
#
loop_
_entity_poly.entity_id
_entity_poly.type
_entity_poly.pdbx_seq_one_letter_code
_entity_poly.pdbx_strand_id
1 'polypeptide(L)'
;MQYAPIGVFVLISIVFAQQGPQAIGPLLMVTLCAYLGFVVQTVAVYGAILAASKISPVDFFKKIHEIMITAFVTRSSSGTLPVTMRVAEENLAVPRSISSFTLPLGATINMNGTAIYLGVCAMFIGYAIGSPLTIAQQVTVVLTATLAAVGTAGVPGSGAIMLLMVLDSCGLKLTEGSAVAAAYAMILGIDALLDMGRTCINVTGDVVGTLIVSKQEEKYQASSKTGA
;
A
#
# COMPACT_ATOMS: atom_id res chain seq x y z
N MET A 1 -7.68 -15.02 7.59
CA MET A 1 -8.77 -14.03 7.46
C MET A 1 -10.15 -14.51 7.90
N GLN A 2 -10.48 -15.81 7.92
CA GLN A 2 -11.82 -16.27 8.35
C GLN A 2 -12.17 -15.95 9.82
N TYR A 3 -11.16 -15.90 10.72
CA TYR A 3 -11.35 -15.51 12.13
C TYR A 3 -11.19 -13.99 12.38
N ALA A 4 -10.70 -13.24 11.39
CA ALA A 4 -10.46 -11.80 11.53
C ALA A 4 -11.74 -11.01 11.87
N PRO A 5 -12.95 -11.34 11.35
CA PRO A 5 -14.19 -10.64 11.74
C PRO A 5 -14.48 -10.74 13.23
N ILE A 6 -14.25 -11.92 13.86
CA ILE A 6 -14.45 -12.12 15.30
C ILE A 6 -13.42 -11.30 16.09
N GLY A 7 -12.14 -11.37 15.69
CA GLY A 7 -11.07 -10.61 16.33
C GLY A 7 -11.27 -9.10 16.24
N VAL A 8 -11.55 -8.59 15.03
CA VAL A 8 -11.84 -7.17 14.79
C VAL A 8 -13.06 -6.71 15.58
N PHE A 9 -14.15 -7.50 15.60
CA PHE A 9 -15.34 -7.18 16.39
C PHE A 9 -15.03 -7.06 17.88
N VAL A 10 -14.26 -7.99 18.45
CA VAL A 10 -13.88 -7.93 19.87
C VAL A 10 -12.96 -6.74 20.13
N LEU A 11 -11.94 -6.51 19.30
CA LEU A 11 -10.98 -5.42 19.48
C LEU A 11 -11.64 -4.04 19.36
N ILE A 12 -12.48 -3.83 18.34
CA ILE A 12 -13.20 -2.57 18.16
C ILE A 12 -14.19 -2.35 19.32
N SER A 13 -14.87 -3.41 19.77
CA SER A 13 -15.78 -3.33 20.92
C SER A 13 -15.05 -2.95 22.20
N ILE A 14 -13.87 -3.51 22.46
CA ILE A 14 -13.03 -3.16 23.62
C ILE A 14 -12.55 -1.71 23.53
N VAL A 15 -12.08 -1.26 22.36
CA VAL A 15 -11.65 0.13 22.14
C VAL A 15 -12.79 1.10 22.41
N PHE A 16 -13.98 0.87 21.85
CA PHE A 16 -15.13 1.74 22.10
C PHE A 16 -15.67 1.61 23.53
N ALA A 17 -15.57 0.45 24.17
CA ALA A 17 -15.96 0.28 25.58
C ALA A 17 -15.02 1.04 26.53
N GLN A 18 -13.72 1.12 26.21
CA GLN A 18 -12.72 1.79 27.06
C GLN A 18 -12.55 3.28 26.75
N GLN A 19 -12.55 3.67 25.47
CA GLN A 19 -12.29 5.04 25.04
C GLN A 19 -13.54 5.80 24.55
N GLY A 20 -14.67 5.09 24.37
CA GLY A 20 -15.92 5.71 23.93
C GLY A 20 -15.81 6.40 22.56
N PRO A 21 -16.66 7.41 22.29
CA PRO A 21 -16.63 8.19 21.05
C PRO A 21 -15.34 8.98 20.82
N GLN A 22 -14.51 9.15 21.85
CA GLN A 22 -13.27 9.94 21.78
C GLN A 22 -12.20 9.27 20.91
N ALA A 23 -12.25 7.93 20.76
CA ALA A 23 -11.37 7.19 19.85
C ALA A 23 -11.63 7.49 18.35
N ILE A 24 -12.81 8.01 18.00
CA ILE A 24 -13.18 8.30 16.60
C ILE A 24 -12.26 9.37 16.00
N GLY A 25 -11.93 10.41 16.76
CA GLY A 25 -11.09 11.52 16.28
C GLY A 25 -9.69 11.06 15.83
N PRO A 26 -8.91 10.39 16.70
CA PRO A 26 -7.60 9.85 16.34
C PRO A 26 -7.66 8.83 15.19
N LEU A 27 -8.65 7.94 15.16
CA LEU A 27 -8.84 6.96 14.08
C LEU A 27 -9.18 7.61 12.74
N LEU A 28 -9.96 8.69 12.75
CA LEU A 28 -10.23 9.48 11.57
C LEU A 28 -8.96 10.18 11.07
N MET A 29 -8.18 10.78 11.98
CA MET A 29 -6.93 11.46 11.61
C MET A 29 -5.92 10.52 10.96
N VAL A 30 -5.72 9.31 11.50
CA VAL A 30 -4.81 8.34 10.87
C VAL A 30 -5.32 7.89 9.50
N THR A 31 -6.65 7.74 9.35
CA THR A 31 -7.28 7.42 8.06
C THR A 31 -7.05 8.53 7.03
N LEU A 32 -7.30 9.78 7.40
CA LEU A 32 -7.09 10.93 6.54
C LEU A 32 -5.62 11.09 6.14
N CYS A 33 -4.69 10.91 7.08
CA CYS A 33 -3.25 10.94 6.81
C CYS A 33 -2.83 9.84 5.83
N ALA A 34 -3.31 8.61 6.01
CA ALA A 34 -3.00 7.50 5.11
C ALA A 34 -3.54 7.77 3.70
N TYR A 35 -4.81 8.17 3.57
CA TYR A 35 -5.42 8.48 2.27
C TYR A 35 -4.79 9.70 1.60
N LEU A 36 -4.38 10.71 2.36
CA LEU A 36 -3.61 11.82 1.83
C LEU A 36 -2.28 11.33 1.27
N GLY A 37 -1.55 10.46 1.99
CA GLY A 37 -0.33 9.82 1.50
C GLY A 37 -0.56 9.04 0.21
N PHE A 38 -1.65 8.28 0.12
CA PHE A 38 -2.04 7.53 -1.07
C PHE A 38 -2.33 8.44 -2.27
N VAL A 39 -3.04 9.55 -2.05
CA VAL A 39 -3.32 10.56 -3.08
C VAL A 39 -2.02 11.23 -3.53
N VAL A 40 -1.14 11.62 -2.61
CA VAL A 40 0.16 12.22 -2.93
C VAL A 40 1.01 11.23 -3.75
N GLN A 41 1.07 9.97 -3.37
CA GLN A 41 1.78 8.94 -4.12
C GLN A 41 1.23 8.81 -5.54
N THR A 42 -0.09 8.80 -5.70
CA THR A 42 -0.75 8.66 -6.99
C THR A 42 -0.53 9.87 -7.89
N VAL A 43 -0.75 11.07 -7.37
CA VAL A 43 -0.73 12.30 -8.16
C VAL A 43 0.68 12.82 -8.35
N ALA A 44 1.46 12.93 -7.27
CA ALA A 44 2.80 13.51 -7.33
C ALA A 44 3.82 12.49 -7.86
N VAL A 45 3.88 11.28 -7.30
CA VAL A 45 4.93 10.32 -7.67
C VAL A 45 4.61 9.63 -9.00
N TYR A 46 3.47 8.93 -9.09
CA TYR A 46 3.11 8.24 -10.34
C TYR A 46 2.78 9.22 -11.46
N GLY A 47 2.09 10.32 -11.16
CA GLY A 47 1.86 11.38 -12.13
C GLY A 47 3.15 11.98 -12.70
N ALA A 48 4.16 12.25 -11.86
CA ALA A 48 5.45 12.75 -12.34
C ALA A 48 6.22 11.72 -13.18
N ILE A 49 6.23 10.44 -12.78
CA ILE A 49 6.88 9.36 -13.55
C ILE A 49 6.25 9.22 -14.94
N LEU A 50 4.92 9.24 -15.01
CA LEU A 50 4.17 9.16 -16.27
C LEU A 50 4.48 10.39 -17.16
N ALA A 51 4.44 11.59 -16.59
CA ALA A 51 4.73 12.82 -17.30
C ALA A 51 6.17 12.85 -17.84
N ALA A 52 7.16 12.44 -17.03
CA ALA A 52 8.56 12.32 -17.43
C ALA A 52 8.74 11.31 -18.58
N SER A 53 7.88 10.30 -18.64
CA SER A 53 7.87 9.27 -19.69
C SER A 53 7.02 9.64 -20.92
N LYS A 54 6.57 10.90 -21.01
CA LYS A 54 5.67 11.40 -22.07
C LYS A 54 4.38 10.56 -22.19
N ILE A 55 3.83 10.15 -21.06
CA ILE A 55 2.51 9.52 -20.95
C ILE A 55 1.59 10.52 -20.27
N SER A 56 0.42 10.78 -20.86
CA SER A 56 -0.63 11.60 -20.25
C SER A 56 -1.13 10.92 -18.97
N PRO A 57 -0.94 11.52 -17.78
CA PRO A 57 -1.41 10.91 -16.53
C PRO A 57 -2.93 10.75 -16.51
N VAL A 58 -3.66 11.73 -17.06
CA VAL A 58 -5.13 11.72 -17.10
C VAL A 58 -5.64 10.54 -17.92
N ASP A 59 -5.07 10.31 -19.11
CA ASP A 59 -5.50 9.20 -19.96
C ASP A 59 -5.10 7.84 -19.39
N PHE A 60 -3.95 7.78 -18.71
CA PHE A 60 -3.52 6.60 -17.98
C PHE A 60 -4.55 6.21 -16.91
N PHE A 61 -4.89 7.12 -15.99
CA PHE A 61 -5.84 6.83 -14.91
C PHE A 61 -7.24 6.48 -15.42
N LYS A 62 -7.69 7.09 -16.52
CA LYS A 62 -8.94 6.70 -17.19
C LYS A 62 -8.90 5.26 -17.69
N LYS A 63 -7.77 4.79 -18.24
CA LYS A 63 -7.64 3.44 -18.78
C LYS A 63 -7.54 2.35 -17.72
N ILE A 64 -7.06 2.68 -16.52
CA ILE A 64 -6.82 1.73 -15.43
C ILE A 64 -7.88 1.78 -14.31
N HIS A 65 -8.93 2.58 -14.44
CA HIS A 65 -9.94 2.77 -13.38
C HIS A 65 -10.55 1.44 -12.90
N GLU A 66 -10.76 0.48 -13.80
CA GLU A 66 -11.26 -0.85 -13.45
C GLU A 66 -10.31 -1.61 -12.52
N ILE A 67 -9.00 -1.53 -12.77
CA ILE A 67 -7.96 -2.11 -11.89
C ILE A 67 -8.04 -1.46 -10.51
N MET A 68 -8.08 -0.13 -10.46
CA MET A 68 -8.09 0.64 -9.22
C MET A 68 -9.31 0.28 -8.35
N ILE A 69 -10.51 0.24 -8.95
CA ILE A 69 -11.74 -0.12 -8.25
C ILE A 69 -11.68 -1.58 -7.77
N THR A 70 -11.22 -2.51 -8.62
CA THR A 70 -11.12 -3.93 -8.26
C THR A 70 -10.14 -4.12 -7.10
N ALA A 71 -8.96 -3.51 -7.16
CA ALA A 71 -7.98 -3.56 -6.08
C ALA A 71 -8.51 -2.96 -4.78
N PHE A 72 -9.21 -1.83 -4.88
CA PHE A 72 -9.81 -1.14 -3.73
C PHE A 72 -10.85 -2.01 -3.01
N VAL A 73 -11.73 -2.66 -3.76
CA VAL A 73 -12.82 -3.48 -3.18
C VAL A 73 -12.31 -4.83 -2.70
N THR A 74 -11.47 -5.50 -3.50
CA THR A 74 -10.98 -6.84 -3.18
C THR A 74 -9.94 -6.85 -2.06
N ARG A 75 -9.21 -5.74 -1.87
CA ARG A 75 -8.09 -5.62 -0.92
C ARG A 75 -6.99 -6.67 -1.15
N SER A 76 -6.87 -7.15 -2.38
CA SER A 76 -5.95 -8.21 -2.76
C SER A 76 -5.26 -7.89 -4.07
N SER A 77 -3.95 -7.60 -4.02
CA SER A 77 -3.14 -7.39 -5.24
C SER A 77 -3.12 -8.66 -6.08
N SER A 78 -2.91 -9.81 -5.44
CA SER A 78 -2.92 -11.12 -6.12
C SER A 78 -4.30 -11.48 -6.66
N GLY A 79 -5.37 -11.13 -5.92
CA GLY A 79 -6.75 -11.34 -6.37
C GLY A 79 -7.17 -10.43 -7.53
N THR A 80 -6.52 -9.27 -7.67
CA THR A 80 -6.78 -8.33 -8.77
C THR A 80 -5.95 -8.64 -10.02
N LEU A 81 -4.90 -9.45 -9.89
CA LEU A 81 -3.94 -9.73 -10.96
C LEU A 81 -4.57 -10.13 -12.32
N PRO A 82 -5.62 -10.97 -12.39
CA PRO A 82 -6.25 -11.28 -13.68
C PRO A 82 -6.84 -10.04 -14.39
N VAL A 83 -7.48 -9.14 -13.63
CA VAL A 83 -8.01 -7.87 -14.15
C VAL A 83 -6.85 -6.95 -14.55
N THR A 84 -5.80 -6.88 -13.71
CA THR A 84 -4.60 -6.07 -13.98
C THR A 84 -3.93 -6.48 -15.29
N MET A 85 -3.71 -7.78 -15.51
CA MET A 85 -3.10 -8.28 -16.75
C MET A 85 -3.97 -7.98 -17.97
N ARG A 86 -5.27 -8.25 -17.89
CA ARG A 86 -6.20 -7.99 -18.99
C ARG A 86 -6.21 -6.52 -19.39
N VAL A 87 -6.36 -5.60 -18.42
CA VAL A 87 -6.41 -4.17 -18.69
C VAL A 87 -5.05 -3.63 -19.16
N ALA A 88 -3.93 -4.16 -18.65
CA ALA A 88 -2.60 -3.80 -19.16
C ALA A 88 -2.41 -4.21 -20.63
N GLU A 89 -2.83 -5.41 -21.01
CA GLU A 89 -2.75 -5.92 -22.38
C GLU A 89 -3.74 -5.21 -23.32
N GLU A 90 -5.00 -5.08 -22.93
CA GLU A 90 -6.08 -4.56 -23.79
C GLU A 90 -6.13 -3.03 -23.86
N ASN A 91 -6.04 -2.34 -22.72
CA ASN A 91 -6.25 -0.88 -22.67
C ASN A 91 -4.95 -0.08 -22.80
N LEU A 92 -3.85 -0.63 -22.28
CA LEU A 92 -2.52 0.00 -22.30
C LEU A 92 -1.62 -0.56 -23.41
N ALA A 93 -2.05 -1.60 -24.12
CA ALA A 93 -1.30 -2.25 -25.20
C ALA A 93 0.10 -2.77 -24.76
N VAL A 94 0.24 -3.14 -23.48
CA VAL A 94 1.49 -3.74 -22.98
C VAL A 94 1.63 -5.15 -23.54
N PRO A 95 2.77 -5.51 -24.14
CA PRO A 95 3.01 -6.87 -24.62
C PRO A 95 2.95 -7.90 -23.49
N ARG A 96 2.35 -9.05 -23.78
CA ARG A 96 2.23 -10.16 -22.81
C ARG A 96 3.57 -10.60 -22.24
N SER A 97 4.64 -10.55 -23.04
CA SER A 97 6.01 -10.88 -22.62
C SER A 97 6.52 -10.01 -21.46
N ILE A 98 5.97 -8.80 -21.29
CA ILE A 98 6.32 -7.89 -20.21
C ILE A 98 5.30 -8.01 -19.08
N SER A 99 3.99 -7.96 -19.40
CA SER A 99 2.91 -7.99 -18.40
C SER A 99 2.94 -9.28 -17.57
N SER A 100 3.24 -10.43 -18.18
CA SER A 100 3.23 -11.74 -17.49
C SER A 100 4.38 -11.93 -16.50
N PHE A 101 5.38 -11.06 -16.53
CA PHE A 101 6.49 -11.08 -15.58
C PHE A 101 6.37 -9.95 -14.56
N THR A 102 6.22 -8.72 -15.05
CA THR A 102 6.25 -7.51 -14.23
C THR A 102 5.06 -7.40 -13.28
N LEU A 103 3.84 -7.75 -13.71
CA LEU A 103 2.64 -7.63 -12.87
C LEU A 103 2.58 -8.68 -11.76
N PRO A 104 2.84 -9.99 -12.01
CA PRO A 104 2.89 -10.97 -10.92
C PRO A 104 4.01 -10.68 -9.92
N LEU A 105 5.17 -10.22 -10.41
CA LEU A 105 6.28 -9.81 -9.55
C LEU A 105 5.87 -8.61 -8.69
N GLY A 106 5.37 -7.54 -9.32
CA GLY A 106 4.92 -6.31 -8.65
C GLY A 106 3.88 -6.57 -7.55
N ALA A 107 2.92 -7.47 -7.82
CA ALA A 107 1.88 -7.85 -6.86
C ALA A 107 2.42 -8.43 -5.53
N THR A 108 3.70 -8.78 -5.48
CA THR A 108 4.39 -9.27 -4.26
C THR A 108 5.43 -8.30 -3.72
N ILE A 109 6.22 -7.64 -4.57
CA ILE A 109 7.36 -6.82 -4.11
C ILE A 109 7.10 -5.31 -4.10
N ASN A 110 6.13 -4.82 -4.86
CA ASN A 110 5.93 -3.38 -5.07
C ASN A 110 4.73 -2.85 -4.26
N MET A 111 4.89 -2.84 -2.93
CA MET A 111 3.82 -2.45 -2.02
C MET A 111 3.97 -1.03 -1.45
N ASN A 112 3.99 -0.03 -2.34
CA ASN A 112 4.16 1.39 -1.96
C ASN A 112 3.09 1.90 -0.97
N GLY A 113 1.81 1.57 -1.21
CA GLY A 113 0.72 1.87 -0.29
C GLY A 113 0.92 1.19 1.07
N THR A 114 1.45 -0.03 1.09
CA THR A 114 1.79 -0.71 2.35
C THR A 114 2.91 0.03 3.08
N ALA A 115 3.97 0.46 2.41
CA ALA A 115 5.04 1.24 3.04
C ALA A 115 4.52 2.55 3.67
N ILE A 116 3.63 3.27 2.96
CA ILE A 116 2.98 4.48 3.49
C ILE A 116 2.13 4.15 4.72
N TYR A 117 1.30 3.10 4.64
CA TYR A 117 0.49 2.62 5.75
C TYR A 117 1.33 2.30 6.99
N LEU A 118 2.43 1.57 6.81
CA LEU A 118 3.33 1.17 7.90
C LEU A 118 3.94 2.39 8.58
N GLY A 119 4.41 3.37 7.81
CA GLY A 119 4.96 4.62 8.33
C GLY A 119 3.93 5.44 9.11
N VAL A 120 2.75 5.66 8.54
CA VAL A 120 1.66 6.40 9.17
C VAL A 120 1.20 5.73 10.48
N CYS A 121 1.05 4.41 10.47
CA CYS A 121 0.63 3.67 11.67
C CYS A 121 1.70 3.65 12.76
N ALA A 122 2.99 3.51 12.40
CA ALA A 122 4.08 3.59 13.37
C ALA A 122 4.13 4.96 14.07
N MET A 123 3.96 6.03 13.30
CA MET A 123 3.86 7.40 13.85
C MET A 123 2.63 7.55 14.76
N PHE A 124 1.46 7.08 14.31
CA PHE A 124 0.23 7.11 15.11
C PHE A 124 0.42 6.41 16.45
N ILE A 125 0.99 5.21 16.46
CA ILE A 125 1.21 4.45 17.69
C ILE A 125 2.16 5.20 18.63
N GLY A 126 3.25 5.77 18.11
CA GLY A 126 4.17 6.59 18.91
C GLY A 126 3.46 7.77 19.59
N TYR A 127 2.62 8.51 18.85
CA TYR A 127 1.82 9.59 19.43
C TYR A 127 0.76 9.09 20.42
N ALA A 128 0.08 7.99 20.12
CA ALA A 128 -0.98 7.44 20.95
C ALA A 128 -0.49 6.98 22.33
N ILE A 129 0.74 6.49 22.42
CA ILE A 129 1.35 6.08 23.69
C ILE A 129 2.11 7.21 24.40
N GLY A 130 2.09 8.43 23.86
CA GLY A 130 2.82 9.57 24.41
C GLY A 130 4.34 9.51 24.22
N SER A 131 4.82 8.68 23.28
CA SER A 131 6.24 8.52 22.94
C SER A 131 6.48 8.73 21.44
N PRO A 132 6.48 9.99 20.97
CA PRO A 132 6.72 10.30 19.56
C PRO A 132 8.07 9.76 19.10
N LEU A 133 8.12 9.23 17.87
CA LEU A 133 9.35 8.68 17.30
C LEU A 133 10.38 9.80 17.06
N THR A 134 11.60 9.57 17.53
CA THR A 134 12.75 10.41 17.21
C THR A 134 13.07 10.36 15.71
N ILE A 135 13.83 11.34 15.20
CA ILE A 135 14.25 11.36 13.78
C ILE A 135 14.99 10.07 13.39
N ALA A 136 15.86 9.55 14.27
CA ALA A 136 16.55 8.30 14.03
C ALA A 136 15.57 7.11 13.89
N GLN A 137 14.57 7.02 14.77
CA GLN A 137 13.53 5.99 14.67
C GLN A 137 12.66 6.17 13.43
N GLN A 138 12.36 7.41 13.01
CA GLN A 138 11.60 7.66 11.78
C GLN A 138 12.36 7.18 10.54
N VAL A 139 13.68 7.42 10.47
CA VAL A 139 14.53 6.88 9.40
C VAL A 139 14.51 5.34 9.42
N THR A 140 14.64 4.73 10.61
CA THR A 140 14.51 3.28 10.75
C THR A 140 13.17 2.79 10.22
N VAL A 141 12.06 3.44 10.60
CA VAL A 141 10.71 3.10 10.11
C VAL A 141 10.62 3.19 8.59
N VAL A 142 11.19 4.20 7.94
CA VAL A 142 11.18 4.30 6.47
C VAL A 142 11.91 3.12 5.84
N LEU A 143 13.10 2.78 6.36
CA LEU A 143 13.89 1.66 5.85
C LEU A 143 13.18 0.32 6.06
N THR A 144 12.70 0.07 7.28
CA THR A 144 12.07 -1.20 7.62
C THR A 144 10.69 -1.34 7.02
N ALA A 145 9.91 -0.26 6.88
CA ALA A 145 8.64 -0.29 6.16
C ALA A 145 8.84 -0.61 4.68
N THR A 146 9.90 -0.07 4.05
CA THR A 146 10.21 -0.37 2.64
C THR A 146 10.62 -1.83 2.47
N LEU A 147 11.46 -2.36 3.35
CA LEU A 147 11.85 -3.77 3.33
C LEU A 147 10.67 -4.70 3.64
N ALA A 148 9.84 -4.33 4.62
CA ALA A 148 8.63 -5.07 4.99
C ALA A 148 7.62 -5.09 3.85
N ALA A 149 7.48 -4.00 3.10
CA ALA A 149 6.60 -3.92 1.94
C ALA A 149 6.95 -4.97 0.87
N VAL A 150 8.24 -5.27 0.66
CA VAL A 150 8.69 -6.33 -0.26
C VAL A 150 8.32 -7.73 0.25
N GLY A 151 8.33 -7.94 1.57
CA GLY A 151 7.99 -9.21 2.20
C GLY A 151 6.49 -9.39 2.51
N THR A 152 5.65 -8.41 2.18
CA THR A 152 4.22 -8.44 2.51
C THR A 152 3.48 -9.27 1.45
N ALA A 153 2.62 -10.20 1.87
CA ALA A 153 1.79 -10.95 0.92
C ALA A 153 0.68 -10.06 0.33
N GLY A 154 0.36 -10.22 -0.95
CA GLY A 154 -0.65 -9.43 -1.68
C GLY A 154 -2.10 -9.81 -1.35
N VAL A 155 -2.41 -10.07 -0.08
CA VAL A 155 -3.69 -10.59 0.43
C VAL A 155 -4.21 -9.73 1.59
N PRO A 156 -5.52 -9.75 1.89
CA PRO A 156 -6.10 -8.90 2.92
C PRO A 156 -5.48 -9.10 4.30
N GLY A 157 -5.26 -8.00 5.02
CA GLY A 157 -4.75 -8.00 6.40
C GLY A 157 -3.26 -8.28 6.58
N SER A 158 -2.50 -8.52 5.51
CA SER A 158 -1.05 -8.79 5.59
C SER A 158 -0.25 -7.58 6.11
N GLY A 159 -0.66 -6.37 5.75
CA GLY A 159 0.01 -5.13 6.20
C GLY A 159 -0.06 -4.91 7.71
N ALA A 160 -1.16 -5.29 8.37
CA ALA A 160 -1.26 -5.22 9.82
C ALA A 160 -0.24 -6.14 10.50
N ILE A 161 -0.07 -7.37 10.00
CA ILE A 161 0.94 -8.30 10.52
C ILE A 161 2.36 -7.72 10.35
N MET A 162 2.64 -7.12 9.20
CA MET A 162 3.95 -6.53 8.92
C MET A 162 4.24 -5.26 9.74
N LEU A 163 3.21 -4.56 10.20
CA LEU A 163 3.36 -3.45 11.13
C LEU A 163 4.04 -3.89 12.43
N LEU A 164 3.80 -5.12 12.91
CA LEU A 164 4.47 -5.65 14.10
C LEU A 164 6.00 -5.66 13.96
N MET A 165 6.49 -6.04 12.78
CA MET A 165 7.92 -6.07 12.48
C MET A 165 8.52 -4.65 12.46
N VAL A 166 7.81 -3.69 11.87
CA VAL A 166 8.25 -2.28 11.83
C VAL A 166 8.27 -1.67 13.23
N LEU A 167 7.26 -1.95 14.05
CA LEU A 167 7.20 -1.45 15.43
C LEU A 167 8.32 -2.00 16.30
N ASP A 168 8.64 -3.31 16.19
CA ASP A 168 9.77 -3.89 16.92
C ASP A 168 11.10 -3.23 16.51
N SER A 169 11.27 -2.89 15.22
CA SER A 169 12.49 -2.25 14.71
C SER A 169 12.75 -0.84 15.25
N CYS A 170 11.70 -0.11 15.66
CA CYS A 170 11.84 1.22 16.25
C CYS A 170 11.73 1.22 17.79
N GLY A 171 11.71 0.03 18.41
CA GLY A 171 11.65 -0.14 19.86
C GLY A 171 10.25 -0.14 20.46
N LEU A 172 9.20 -0.08 19.63
CA LEU A 172 7.80 -0.16 20.06
C LEU A 172 7.33 -1.62 20.08
N LYS A 173 7.89 -2.42 20.99
CA LYS A 173 7.56 -3.85 21.04
C LYS A 173 6.11 -4.06 21.44
N LEU A 174 5.40 -4.90 20.69
CA LEU A 174 4.08 -5.35 21.08
C LEU A 174 4.22 -6.39 22.21
N THR A 175 3.93 -5.96 23.43
CA THR A 175 3.79 -6.83 24.60
C THR A 175 2.34 -6.85 25.05
N GLU A 176 1.86 -8.01 25.50
CA GLU A 176 0.48 -8.16 25.96
C GLU A 176 0.17 -7.16 27.10
N GLY A 177 -0.98 -6.50 27.01
CA GLY A 177 -1.40 -5.48 27.99
C GLY A 177 -0.69 -4.13 27.89
N SER A 178 0.25 -3.95 26.95
CA SER A 178 0.94 -2.66 26.77
C SER A 178 0.07 -1.61 26.08
N ALA A 179 0.43 -0.34 26.26
CA ALA A 179 -0.16 0.77 25.51
C ALA A 179 0.05 0.61 23.99
N VAL A 180 1.16 -0.01 23.56
CA VAL A 180 1.43 -0.33 22.15
C VAL A 180 0.41 -1.33 21.62
N ALA A 181 0.08 -2.38 22.39
CA ALA A 181 -0.94 -3.36 21.99
C ALA A 181 -2.33 -2.73 21.85
N ALA A 182 -2.70 -1.83 22.77
CA ALA A 182 -3.96 -1.08 22.68
C ALA A 182 -4.01 -0.18 21.43
N ALA A 183 -2.92 0.55 21.16
CA ALA A 183 -2.83 1.41 19.97
C ALA A 183 -2.80 0.61 18.65
N TYR A 184 -2.15 -0.54 18.63
CA TYR A 184 -2.18 -1.46 17.50
C TYR A 184 -3.58 -2.04 17.27
N ALA A 185 -4.31 -2.41 18.34
CA ALA A 185 -5.69 -2.89 18.25
C ALA A 185 -6.63 -1.84 17.65
N MET A 186 -6.42 -0.55 17.96
CA MET A 186 -7.14 0.56 17.34
C MET A 186 -6.95 0.58 15.81
N ILE A 187 -5.71 0.46 15.34
CA ILE A 187 -5.41 0.37 13.89
C ILE A 187 -6.06 -0.86 13.27
N LEU A 188 -5.95 -2.03 13.91
CA LEU A 188 -6.53 -3.27 13.40
C LEU A 188 -8.05 -3.18 13.25
N GLY A 189 -8.71 -2.40 14.11
CA GLY A 189 -10.13 -2.09 14.03
C GLY A 189 -10.55 -1.36 12.75
N ILE A 190 -9.66 -0.57 12.16
CA ILE A 190 -9.90 0.18 10.91
C ILE A 190 -9.06 -0.33 9.73
N ASP A 191 -8.25 -1.38 9.90
CA ASP A 191 -7.34 -1.89 8.87
C ASP A 191 -8.07 -2.19 7.57
N ALA A 192 -9.30 -2.73 7.65
CA ALA A 192 -10.10 -2.99 6.45
C ALA A 192 -10.29 -1.75 5.56
N LEU A 193 -10.47 -0.56 6.14
CA LEU A 193 -10.65 0.70 5.41
C LEU A 193 -9.34 1.22 4.82
N LEU A 194 -8.24 1.06 5.56
CA LEU A 194 -6.90 1.45 5.12
C LEU A 194 -6.38 0.50 4.03
N ASP A 195 -6.74 -0.78 4.11
CA ASP A 195 -6.39 -1.83 3.17
C ASP A 195 -6.92 -1.54 1.77
N MET A 196 -8.15 -1.02 1.67
CA MET A 196 -8.75 -0.65 0.38
C MET A 196 -7.86 0.35 -0.37
N GLY A 197 -7.47 1.44 0.29
CA GLY A 197 -6.59 2.45 -0.29
C GLY A 197 -5.20 1.88 -0.62
N ARG A 198 -4.59 1.16 0.32
CA ARG A 198 -3.21 0.67 0.15
C ARG A 198 -3.11 -0.32 -1.01
N THR A 199 -4.04 -1.27 -1.15
CA THR A 199 -4.05 -2.22 -2.26
C THR A 199 -4.23 -1.50 -3.59
N CYS A 200 -5.16 -0.54 -3.66
CA CYS A 200 -5.36 0.26 -4.87
C CYS A 200 -4.05 0.93 -5.34
N ILE A 201 -3.29 1.53 -4.42
CA ILE A 201 -2.03 2.20 -4.76
C ILE A 201 -0.95 1.20 -5.17
N ASN A 202 -0.84 0.06 -4.49
CA ASN A 202 0.12 -0.99 -4.83
C ASN A 202 -0.05 -1.44 -6.29
N VAL A 203 -1.27 -1.85 -6.64
CA VAL A 203 -1.58 -2.34 -8.00
C VAL A 203 -1.45 -1.21 -9.04
N THR A 204 -1.79 0.03 -8.67
CA THR A 204 -1.56 1.19 -9.56
C THR A 204 -0.07 1.35 -9.86
N GLY A 205 0.80 1.22 -8.86
CA GLY A 205 2.24 1.27 -9.02
C GLY A 205 2.78 0.15 -9.92
N ASP A 206 2.23 -1.06 -9.80
CA ASP A 206 2.60 -2.20 -10.66
C ASP A 206 2.36 -1.89 -12.13
N VAL A 207 1.20 -1.31 -12.44
CA VAL A 207 0.80 -0.96 -13.80
C VAL A 207 1.64 0.20 -14.34
N VAL A 208 1.95 1.20 -13.51
CA VAL A 208 2.85 2.30 -13.88
C VAL A 208 4.21 1.75 -14.26
N GLY A 209 4.83 0.95 -13.38
CA GLY A 209 6.15 0.37 -13.63
C GLY A 209 6.18 -0.50 -14.89
N THR A 210 5.17 -1.36 -15.04
CA THR A 210 4.99 -2.21 -16.23
C THR A 210 4.92 -1.40 -17.52
N LEU A 211 4.13 -0.31 -17.54
CA LEU A 211 4.00 0.54 -18.71
C LEU A 211 5.31 1.28 -19.04
N ILE A 212 6.05 1.74 -18.03
CA ILE A 212 7.35 2.40 -18.24
C ILE A 212 8.36 1.41 -18.85
N VAL A 213 8.46 0.21 -18.29
CA VAL A 213 9.34 -0.85 -18.82
C VAL A 213 8.97 -1.18 -20.26
N SER A 214 7.68 -1.33 -20.57
CA SER A 214 7.21 -1.57 -21.94
C SER A 214 7.67 -0.50 -22.92
N LYS A 215 7.49 0.78 -22.57
CA LYS A 215 7.93 1.90 -23.43
C LYS A 215 9.45 1.97 -23.59
N GLN A 216 10.22 1.56 -22.59
CA GLN A 216 11.69 1.54 -22.67
C GLN A 216 12.17 0.42 -23.57
N GLU A 217 11.60 -0.78 -23.44
CA GLU A 217 11.90 -1.94 -24.29
C GLU A 217 11.57 -1.68 -25.77
N GLU A 218 10.42 -1.08 -26.07
CA GLU A 218 10.05 -0.68 -27.43
C GLU A 218 11.10 0.24 -28.08
N LYS A 219 11.57 1.25 -27.31
CA LYS A 219 12.62 2.17 -27.78
C LYS A 219 13.95 1.46 -28.00
N TYR A 220 14.31 0.55 -27.09
CA TYR A 220 15.54 -0.24 -27.21
C TYR A 220 15.52 -1.10 -28.48
N GLN A 221 14.42 -1.82 -28.73
CA GLN A 221 14.27 -2.64 -29.94
C GLN A 221 14.23 -1.81 -31.23
N ALA A 222 13.65 -0.61 -31.21
CA ALA A 222 13.70 0.29 -32.35
C ALA A 222 15.14 0.76 -32.64
N SER A 223 15.90 1.09 -31.59
CA SER A 223 17.30 1.55 -31.74
C SER A 223 18.24 0.45 -32.23
N SER A 224 18.08 -0.80 -31.76
CA SER A 224 18.94 -1.92 -32.16
C SER A 224 18.75 -2.33 -33.63
N LYS A 225 17.55 -2.15 -34.18
CA LYS A 225 17.26 -2.37 -35.61
C LYS A 225 17.82 -1.30 -36.56
N THR A 226 18.19 -0.13 -36.03
CA THR A 226 18.70 0.99 -36.85
C THR A 226 20.23 1.04 -36.89
N GLY A 227 20.90 0.26 -36.04
CA GLY A 227 22.36 0.14 -35.97
C GLY A 227 22.94 -1.12 -36.61
N ALA A 228 22.11 -1.92 -37.31
CA ALA A 228 22.47 -3.08 -38.11
C ALA A 228 22.13 -2.82 -39.58
#